data_AF-A0A5D4XRI6-F1
#
_entry.id   AF-A0A5D4XRI6-F1
#
_cell.length_a   1.000
_cell.length_b   1.000
_cell.length_c   1.000
_cell.angle_alpha   90.00
_cell.angle_beta   90.00
_cell.angle_gamma   90.00
#
_symmetry.space_group_name_H-M   'P 1'
#
loop_
_entity.id
_entity.type
_entity.pdbx_description
1 polymer ?
#
loop_
_entity_poly.entity_id
_entity_poly.type
_entity_poly.pdbx_seq_one_letter_code
_entity_poly.pdbx_strand_id
1 'polypeptide(L)'
;MHKWLVYTAFGWLTLTGIAHFVIDVVSHHVRGVHPPGAQTTLLYYGLHSAYALGQVALGALGLMVAARALPLLGTTPPLALALLAGLGWLAISFLFSPYLPPRINAGVFCALVLAAWMARPGAMAG
;
A
#
# COMPACT_ATOMS: atom_id res chain seq x y z
N MET A 1 -0.77 -10.20 -19.33
CA MET A 1 0.00 -10.18 -18.06
C MET A 1 -0.34 -8.97 -17.18
N HIS A 2 -0.43 -7.75 -17.75
CA HIS A 2 -0.86 -6.53 -17.05
C HIS A 2 -2.04 -6.69 -16.08
N LYS A 3 -3.15 -7.30 -16.53
CA LYS A 3 -4.34 -7.54 -15.69
C LYS A 3 -3.98 -8.17 -14.34
N TRP A 4 -3.28 -9.30 -14.38
CA TRP A 4 -2.92 -10.04 -13.18
C TRP A 4 -2.02 -9.23 -12.27
N LEU A 5 -1.01 -8.54 -12.83
CA LEU A 5 -0.11 -7.67 -12.06
C LEU A 5 -0.85 -6.53 -11.36
N VAL A 6 -1.84 -5.92 -12.00
CA VAL A 6 -2.70 -4.90 -11.39
C VAL A 6 -3.48 -5.48 -10.21
N TYR A 7 -4.17 -6.61 -10.40
CA TYR A 7 -4.91 -7.25 -9.30
C TYR A 7 -3.99 -7.68 -8.15
N THR A 8 -2.82 -8.23 -8.47
CA THR A 8 -1.83 -8.61 -7.46
C THR A 8 -1.29 -7.40 -6.72
N ALA A 9 -0.95 -6.30 -7.41
CA ALA A 9 -0.43 -5.08 -6.78
C ALA A 9 -1.43 -4.49 -5.78
N PHE A 10 -2.66 -4.23 -6.23
CA PHE A 10 -3.66 -3.61 -5.38
C PHE A 10 -4.21 -4.58 -4.31
N GLY A 11 -4.32 -5.87 -4.64
CA GLY A 11 -4.67 -6.91 -3.67
C GLY A 11 -3.62 -7.07 -2.57
N TRP A 12 -2.34 -7.06 -2.94
CA TRP A 12 -1.22 -7.06 -1.99
C TRP A 12 -1.30 -5.86 -1.05
N LEU A 13 -1.51 -4.65 -1.59
CA LEU A 13 -1.59 -3.43 -0.79
C LEU A 13 -2.78 -3.47 0.19
N THR A 14 -3.94 -3.95 -0.25
CA THR A 14 -5.11 -4.10 0.63
C THR A 14 -4.86 -5.11 1.75
N LEU A 15 -4.40 -6.32 1.40
CA LEU A 15 -4.23 -7.39 2.39
C LEU A 15 -3.14 -7.05 3.41
N THR A 16 -2.01 -6.51 2.95
CA THR A 16 -0.91 -6.13 3.84
C THR A 16 -1.24 -4.89 4.68
N GLY A 17 -2.03 -3.96 4.15
CA GLY A 17 -2.59 -2.84 4.93
C GLY A 17 -3.53 -3.32 6.03
N ILE A 18 -4.43 -4.27 5.74
CA ILE A 18 -5.31 -4.87 6.76
C ILE A 18 -4.46 -5.56 7.83
N ALA A 19 -3.48 -6.36 7.42
CA ALA A 19 -2.61 -7.07 8.35
C ALA A 19 -1.85 -6.10 9.28
N HIS A 20 -1.25 -5.04 8.72
CA HIS A 20 -0.58 -4.01 9.53
C HIS A 20 -1.53 -3.34 10.51
N PHE A 21 -2.75 -3.00 10.10
CA PHE A 21 -3.73 -2.39 11.00
C PHE A 21 -4.11 -3.33 12.15
N VAL A 22 -4.39 -4.59 11.85
CA VAL A 22 -4.77 -5.58 12.87
C VAL A 22 -3.62 -5.85 13.84
N ILE A 23 -2.39 -5.99 13.35
CA ILE A 23 -1.24 -6.33 14.18
C ILE A 23 -0.75 -5.12 14.98
N ASP A 24 -0.50 -3.99 14.33
CA ASP A 24 0.20 -2.87 14.96
C ASP A 24 -0.75 -1.94 15.72
N VAL A 25 -2.03 -1.89 15.34
CA VAL A 25 -3.04 -1.04 15.98
C VAL A 25 -3.92 -1.87 16.90
N VAL A 26 -4.67 -2.83 16.37
CA VAL A 26 -5.68 -3.55 17.15
C VAL A 26 -5.04 -4.42 18.23
N SER A 27 -4.06 -5.26 17.89
CA SER A 27 -3.42 -6.16 18.85
C SER A 27 -2.65 -5.38 19.93
N HIS A 28 -1.92 -4.32 19.57
CA HIS A 28 -1.21 -3.48 20.55
C HIS A 28 -2.17 -2.72 21.47
N HIS A 29 -3.30 -2.24 20.94
CA HIS A 29 -4.33 -1.57 21.73
C HIS A 29 -4.97 -2.53 22.74
N VAL A 30 -5.39 -3.72 22.29
CA VAL A 30 -6.02 -4.73 23.15
C VAL A 30 -5.07 -5.23 24.24
N ARG A 31 -3.78 -5.39 23.92
CA ARG A 31 -2.75 -5.85 24.86
C ARG A 31 -2.27 -4.76 25.83
N GLY A 32 -2.72 -3.51 25.66
CA GLY A 32 -2.28 -2.40 26.51
C GLY A 32 -0.77 -2.16 26.47
N VAL A 33 -0.10 -2.48 25.35
CA VAL A 33 1.38 -2.47 25.24
C VAL A 33 1.97 -1.09 25.52
N HIS A 34 1.21 -0.04 25.22
CA HIS A 34 1.65 1.34 25.39
C HIS A 34 0.72 2.10 26.35
N PRO A 35 1.28 2.80 27.37
CA PRO A 35 0.49 3.59 28.29
C PRO A 35 -0.24 4.74 27.56
N PRO A 36 -1.47 5.09 27.96
CA PRO A 36 -2.22 6.18 27.36
C PRO A 36 -1.49 7.51 27.51
N GLY A 37 -1.29 8.23 26.41
CA GLY A 37 -0.63 9.53 26.40
C GLY A 37 -0.51 10.08 24.98
N ALA A 38 -0.34 11.39 24.82
CA ALA A 38 -0.39 12.06 23.51
C ALA A 38 0.62 11.48 22.49
N GLN A 39 1.81 11.06 22.93
CA GLN A 39 2.79 10.40 22.06
C GLN A 39 2.30 9.02 21.58
N THR A 40 1.66 8.25 22.45
CA THR A 40 1.13 6.92 22.14
C THR A 40 -0.08 6.99 21.19
N THR A 41 -1.08 7.80 21.51
CA THR A 41 -2.32 7.86 20.72
C THR A 41 -2.14 8.60 19.41
N LEU A 42 -1.40 9.71 19.42
CA LEU A 42 -1.33 10.61 18.27
C LEU A 42 -0.15 10.25 17.36
N LEU A 43 1.02 9.96 17.94
CA LEU A 43 2.24 9.70 17.17
C LEU A 43 2.35 8.23 16.75
N TYR A 44 2.09 7.29 17.65
CA TYR A 44 2.19 5.87 17.34
C TYR A 44 0.91 5.35 16.67
N TYR A 45 -0.21 5.25 17.40
CA TYR A 45 -1.43 4.68 16.84
C TYR A 45 -1.99 5.49 15.66
N GLY A 46 -1.92 6.82 15.71
CA GLY A 46 -2.34 7.69 14.62
C GLY A 46 -1.54 7.45 13.34
N LEU A 47 -0.21 7.41 13.43
CA LEU A 47 0.64 7.17 12.27
C LEU A 47 0.48 5.76 11.70
N HIS A 48 0.50 4.72 12.55
CA HIS A 48 0.32 3.34 12.11
C HIS A 48 -1.09 3.11 11.51
N SER A 49 -2.12 3.74 12.06
CA SER A 49 -3.47 3.69 11.50
C SER A 49 -3.58 4.41 10.17
N ALA A 50 -3.06 5.64 10.04
CA ALA A 50 -3.10 6.40 8.80
C ALA A 50 -2.28 5.71 7.69
N TYR A 51 -1.12 5.16 8.05
CA TYR A 51 -0.28 4.37 7.16
C TYR A 51 -1.05 3.16 6.61
N ALA A 52 -1.60 2.33 7.51
CA ALA A 52 -2.25 1.09 7.15
C ALA A 52 -3.60 1.32 6.43
N LEU A 53 -4.46 2.19 6.97
CA LEU A 53 -5.76 2.50 6.34
C LEU A 53 -5.59 3.21 5.00
N GLY A 54 -4.54 4.01 4.83
CA GLY A 54 -4.19 4.58 3.52
C GLY A 54 -3.89 3.49 2.49
N GLN A 55 -3.14 2.45 2.86
CA GLN A 55 -2.86 1.29 2.00
C GLN A 55 -4.14 0.53 1.67
N VAL A 56 -5.00 0.28 2.67
CA VAL A 56 -6.29 -0.39 2.47
C VAL A 56 -7.17 0.40 1.51
N ALA A 57 -7.30 1.71 1.73
CA ALA A 57 -8.15 2.57 0.90
C ALA A 57 -7.66 2.63 -0.55
N LEU A 58 -6.35 2.86 -0.78
CA LEU A 58 -5.81 2.91 -2.14
C LEU A 58 -5.86 1.54 -2.81
N GLY A 59 -5.56 0.47 -2.09
CA GLY A 59 -5.63 -0.89 -2.60
C GLY A 59 -7.06 -1.27 -3.00
N ALA A 60 -8.04 -1.01 -2.14
CA ALA A 60 -9.44 -1.30 -2.41
C ALA A 60 -9.98 -0.45 -3.57
N LEU A 61 -9.61 0.83 -3.63
CA LEU A 61 -9.93 1.71 -4.76
C LEU A 61 -9.35 1.17 -6.06
N GLY A 62 -8.07 0.78 -6.07
CA GLY A 62 -7.41 0.20 -7.24
C GLY A 62 -8.06 -1.11 -7.69
N LEU A 63 -8.45 -1.99 -6.76
CA LEU A 63 -9.20 -3.21 -7.07
C LEU A 63 -10.58 -2.90 -7.65
N MET A 64 -11.30 -1.93 -7.09
CA MET A 64 -12.62 -1.51 -7.59
C MET A 64 -12.50 -0.95 -9.03
N VAL A 65 -11.48 -0.13 -9.29
CA VAL A 65 -11.21 0.39 -10.65
C VAL A 65 -10.78 -0.76 -11.57
N ALA A 66 -9.94 -1.68 -11.14
CA ALA A 66 -9.54 -2.84 -11.94
C ALA A 66 -10.74 -3.74 -12.32
N ALA A 67 -11.73 -3.84 -11.43
CA ALA A 67 -12.95 -4.62 -11.66
C ALA A 67 -13.90 -3.96 -12.66
N ARG A 68 -13.94 -2.62 -12.73
CA ARG A 68 -14.90 -1.87 -13.55
C ARG A 68 -14.33 -1.23 -14.80
N ALA A 69 -13.06 -0.84 -14.77
CA ALA A 69 -12.41 -0.01 -15.78
C ALA A 69 -10.90 -0.29 -15.87
N LEU A 70 -10.53 -1.57 -16.00
CA LEU A 70 -9.13 -2.00 -16.13
C LEU A 70 -8.30 -1.21 -17.17
N PRO A 71 -8.82 -0.82 -18.36
CA PRO A 71 -8.04 -0.05 -19.32
C PRO A 71 -7.51 1.29 -18.77
N LEU A 72 -8.18 1.91 -17.80
CA LEU A 72 -7.69 3.14 -17.16
C LEU A 72 -6.37 2.89 -16.43
N LEU A 73 -6.26 1.76 -15.72
CA LEU A 73 -5.03 1.34 -15.02
C LEU A 73 -3.93 0.88 -15.97
N GLY A 74 -4.21 0.80 -17.27
CA GLY A 74 -3.21 0.60 -18.33
C GLY A 74 -2.54 1.89 -18.81
N THR A 75 -3.02 3.06 -18.38
CA THR A 75 -2.46 4.37 -18.77
C THR A 75 -1.36 4.83 -17.82
N THR A 76 -0.49 5.74 -18.28
CA THR A 76 0.62 6.27 -17.46
C THR A 76 0.16 6.93 -16.15
N PRO A 77 -0.83 7.84 -16.14
CA PRO A 77 -1.09 8.65 -14.94
C PRO A 77 -1.49 7.84 -13.70
N PRO A 78 -2.42 6.87 -13.76
CA PRO A 78 -2.80 6.08 -12.60
C PRO A 78 -1.67 5.22 -12.04
N LEU A 79 -0.84 4.65 -12.91
CA LEU A 79 0.33 3.85 -12.51
C LEU A 79 1.44 4.71 -11.92
N ALA A 80 1.65 5.92 -12.44
CA ALA A 80 2.58 6.90 -11.88
C ALA A 80 2.15 7.34 -10.48
N LEU A 81 0.87 7.65 -10.30
CA LEU A 81 0.32 8.00 -8.98
C LEU A 81 0.42 6.83 -8.00
N ALA A 82 0.12 5.60 -8.43
CA ALA A 82 0.27 4.42 -7.59
C ALA A 82 1.73 4.19 -7.18
N LEU A 83 2.69 4.39 -8.08
CA LEU A 83 4.11 4.26 -7.78
C LEU A 83 4.58 5.36 -6.82
N LEU A 84 4.18 6.61 -7.05
CA LEU A 84 4.48 7.73 -6.15
C LEU A 84 3.92 7.49 -4.75
N ALA A 85 2.70 6.98 -4.64
CA ALA A 85 2.11 6.61 -3.36
C ALA A 85 2.91 5.49 -2.68
N GLY A 86 3.29 4.45 -3.44
CA GLY A 86 4.17 3.37 -2.98
C GLY A 86 5.51 3.88 -2.43
N LEU A 87 6.16 4.80 -3.14
CA LEU A 87 7.39 5.46 -2.70
C LEU A 87 7.16 6.32 -1.45
N GLY A 88 6.00 6.97 -1.33
CA GLY A 88 5.60 7.69 -0.12
C GLY A 88 5.51 6.76 1.09
N TRP A 89 4.84 5.60 0.97
CA TRP A 89 4.81 4.60 2.04
C TRP A 89 6.19 4.02 2.33
N LEU A 90 7.02 3.83 1.32
CA LEU A 90 8.38 3.37 1.51
C LEU A 90 9.20 4.40 2.31
N ALA A 91 9.12 5.68 1.96
CA ALA A 91 9.75 6.76 2.70
C ALA A 91 9.27 6.79 4.15
N ILE A 92 7.95 6.77 4.39
CA ILE A 92 7.39 6.73 5.75
C ILE A 92 7.92 5.50 6.52
N SER A 93 8.01 4.33 5.89
CA SER A 93 8.54 3.13 6.53
C SER A 93 10.03 3.20 6.87
N PHE A 94 10.82 4.00 6.15
CA PHE A 94 12.22 4.25 6.52
C PHE A 94 12.36 5.26 7.65
N LEU A 95 11.53 6.31 7.66
CA LEU A 95 11.60 7.35 8.69
C LEU A 95 11.04 6.90 10.04
N PHE A 96 9.96 6.13 10.04
CA PHE A 96 9.16 5.89 11.25
C PHE A 96 9.09 4.43 11.70
N SER A 97 9.40 3.46 10.83
CA SER A 97 9.40 2.04 11.21
C SER A 97 10.82 1.51 11.38
N PRO A 98 11.22 1.08 12.60
CA PRO A 98 12.51 0.43 12.81
C PRO A 98 12.55 -1.00 12.26
N TYR A 99 11.40 -1.64 12.06
CA TYR A 99 11.29 -3.02 11.61
C TYR A 99 11.11 -3.11 10.09
N LEU A 100 11.54 -4.25 9.53
CA LEU A 100 11.66 -4.50 8.10
C LEU A 100 10.34 -4.78 7.34
N PRO A 101 9.32 -5.45 7.91
CA PRO A 101 8.09 -5.80 7.19
C PRO A 101 7.38 -4.66 6.43
N PRO A 102 7.19 -3.44 6.97
CA PRO A 102 6.56 -2.35 6.24
C PRO A 102 7.36 -1.94 5.00
N ARG A 103 8.69 -1.99 5.07
CA ARG A 103 9.60 -1.66 3.96
C ARG A 103 9.49 -2.69 2.85
N ILE A 104 9.47 -3.98 3.20
CA ILE A 104 9.27 -5.07 2.23
C ILE A 104 7.90 -4.93 1.56
N ASN A 105 6.84 -4.69 2.34
CA ASN A 105 5.49 -4.62 1.80
C ASN A 105 5.32 -3.47 0.82
N ALA A 106 5.82 -2.27 1.15
CA ALA A 106 5.83 -1.12 0.25
C ALA A 106 6.74 -1.38 -0.98
N GLY A 107 7.89 -2.00 -0.79
CA GLY A 107 8.81 -2.36 -1.88
C GLY A 107 8.19 -3.34 -2.89
N VAL A 108 7.52 -4.39 -2.40
CA VAL A 108 6.79 -5.37 -3.23
C VAL A 108 5.68 -4.66 -4.00
N PHE A 109 4.93 -3.76 -3.37
CA PHE A 109 3.91 -2.98 -4.06
C PHE A 109 4.52 -2.14 -5.20
N CYS A 110 5.60 -1.40 -4.95
CA CYS A 110 6.29 -0.62 -5.99
C CYS A 110 6.77 -1.49 -7.15
N ALA A 111 7.37 -2.64 -6.86
CA ALA A 111 7.83 -3.58 -7.88
C ALA A 111 6.68 -4.11 -8.73
N LEU A 112 5.54 -4.46 -8.12
CA LEU A 112 4.36 -4.94 -8.82
C LEU A 112 3.72 -3.85 -9.70
N VAL A 113 3.67 -2.59 -9.23
CA VAL A 113 3.17 -1.46 -10.03
C VAL A 113 4.10 -1.18 -11.21
N LEU A 114 5.42 -1.21 -11.01
CA LEU A 114 6.40 -1.07 -12.10
C LEU A 114 6.26 -2.19 -13.13
N ALA A 115 6.14 -3.44 -12.67
CA ALA A 115 5.92 -4.57 -13.56
C ALA A 115 4.60 -4.41 -14.34
N ALA A 116 3.52 -3.99 -13.67
CA ALA A 116 2.24 -3.72 -14.32
C ALA A 116 2.36 -2.62 -15.39
N TRP A 117 3.14 -1.58 -15.10
CA TRP A 117 3.41 -0.49 -16.04
C TRP A 117 4.18 -0.97 -17.26
N MET A 118 5.24 -1.75 -17.08
CA MET A 118 6.01 -2.30 -18.19
C MET A 118 5.19 -3.28 -19.05
N ALA A 119 4.30 -4.06 -18.42
CA ALA A 119 3.49 -5.06 -19.11
C ALA A 119 2.24 -4.51 -19.81
N ARG A 120 2.02 -3.18 -19.80
CA ARG A 120 0.80 -2.57 -20.33
C ARG A 120 0.69 -2.74 -21.85
N PRO A 121 -0.54 -2.82 -22.41
CA PRO A 121 -0.75 -3.12 -23.83
C PRO A 121 -0.02 -2.20 -24.81
N GLY A 122 0.12 -0.91 -24.47
CA GLY A 122 0.83 0.07 -25.32
C GLY A 122 2.36 0.07 -25.22
N ALA A 123 2.96 -0.65 -24.27
CA ALA A 123 4.42 -0.72 -24.11
C ALA A 123 5.07 -1.86 -24.91
N MET A 124 4.28 -2.84 -25.36
CA MET A 124 4.74 -4.01 -26.12
C MET A 124 4.65 -3.83 -27.65
N ALA A 125 4.26 -2.64 -28.10
CA ALA A 125 4.03 -2.30 -29.51
C ALA A 125 5.10 -1.37 -30.09
N GLY A 126 6.18 -1.11 -29.36
CA GLY A 126 7.32 -0.27 -29.76
C GLY A 126 8.64 -1.01 -29.64
#